data_AF-A0A090W2M3-F1
#
_entry.id   AF-A0A090W2M3-F1
#
_cell.length_a   1.000
_cell.length_b   1.000
_cell.length_c   1.000
_cell.angle_alpha   90.00
_cell.angle_beta   90.00
_cell.angle_gamma   90.00
#
_symmetry.space_group_name_H-M   'P 1'
#
loop_
_entity.id
_entity.type
_entity.pdbx_description
1 polymer ?
#
loop_
_entity_poly.entity_id
_entity_poly.type
_entity_poly.pdbx_seq_one_letter_code
_entity_poly.pdbx_strand_id
1 'polypeptide(L)'
;MVDFFLLLKLAGAGDELQGIKRGIIEMADAIAINKADGNTLEAAKLAKVEFNRALHLYPQKTSGWTPKVTLCSALKNEGIIEIWEMISEYIKLAKGTSYFDKRRHKQNTYWLHKTIENRLKSDFFNQPKVKVALQEQLKRIENNETTPFAAAEYILSLNKTL
;
A
#
# COMPACT_ATOMS: atom_id res chain seq x y z
N MET A 1 -8.28 3.12 3.85
CA MET A 1 -9.06 1.86 3.88
C MET A 1 -9.84 1.78 2.60
N VAL A 2 -9.81 0.65 1.90
CA VAL A 2 -10.57 0.42 0.66
C VAL A 2 -10.93 -1.06 0.52
N ASP A 3 -12.03 -1.32 -0.18
CA ASP A 3 -12.43 -2.67 -0.60
C ASP A 3 -11.74 -3.11 -1.88
N PHE A 4 -11.43 -2.16 -2.77
CA PHE A 4 -10.77 -2.38 -4.05
C PHE A 4 -9.57 -1.44 -4.19
N PHE A 5 -8.42 -1.98 -4.56
CA PHE A 5 -7.22 -1.20 -4.84
C PHE A 5 -6.91 -1.20 -6.35
N LEU A 6 -7.19 -0.07 -7.00
CA LEU A 6 -6.87 0.16 -8.41
C LEU A 6 -5.50 0.85 -8.52
N LEU A 7 -4.56 0.20 -9.20
CA LEU A 7 -3.25 0.78 -9.50
C LEU A 7 -3.27 1.42 -10.88
N LEU A 8 -2.97 2.72 -10.96
CA LEU A 8 -2.80 3.41 -12.25
C LEU A 8 -1.35 3.30 -12.72
N LYS A 9 -1.17 3.03 -14.01
CA LYS A 9 0.13 2.97 -14.67
C LYS A 9 0.15 3.70 -15.99
N LEU A 10 1.36 4.07 -16.43
CA LEU A 10 1.63 4.62 -17.75
C LEU A 10 2.55 3.64 -18.48
N ALA A 11 2.37 3.52 -19.79
CA ALA A 11 3.25 2.74 -20.65
C ALA A 11 4.51 3.51 -21.04
N GLY A 12 5.63 2.82 -21.23
CA GLY A 12 6.86 3.39 -21.78
C GLY A 12 7.69 4.21 -20.79
N ALA A 13 7.50 4.05 -19.48
CA ALA A 13 8.22 4.81 -18.44
C ALA A 13 9.59 4.21 -18.03
N GLY A 14 10.20 3.34 -18.86
CA GLY A 14 11.38 2.54 -18.51
C GLY A 14 11.00 1.12 -18.06
N ASP A 15 11.91 0.37 -17.44
CA ASP A 15 11.69 -1.02 -16.99
C ASP A 15 10.46 -1.10 -16.06
N GLU A 16 9.31 -1.46 -16.63
CA GLU A 16 7.98 -1.11 -16.10
C GLU A 16 7.66 -1.84 -14.78
N LEU A 17 8.32 -2.98 -14.57
CA LEU A 17 8.29 -3.80 -13.36
C LEU A 17 9.30 -3.32 -12.31
N GLN A 18 10.46 -2.83 -12.72
CA GLN A 18 11.57 -2.49 -11.82
C GLN A 18 11.32 -1.21 -11.01
N GLY A 19 10.46 -0.31 -11.51
CA GLY A 19 10.07 0.94 -10.82
C GLY A 19 8.96 0.80 -9.78
N ILE A 20 8.37 -0.38 -9.58
CA ILE A 20 7.29 -0.57 -8.61
C ILE A 20 7.86 -1.15 -7.33
N LYS A 21 7.65 -0.46 -6.20
CA LYS A 21 8.03 -1.00 -4.89
C LYS A 21 7.41 -2.41 -4.73
N ARG A 22 8.25 -3.41 -4.46
CA ARG A 22 7.83 -4.76 -4.06
C ARG A 22 6.66 -4.64 -3.07
N GLY A 23 5.56 -5.34 -3.34
CA GLY A 23 4.33 -5.27 -2.56
C GLY A 23 3.17 -4.45 -3.16
N ILE A 24 3.39 -3.40 -3.97
CA ILE A 24 2.25 -2.60 -4.48
C ILE A 24 1.46 -3.37 -5.55
N ILE A 25 2.13 -4.05 -6.47
CA ILE A 25 1.48 -4.87 -7.51
C ILE A 25 0.71 -6.01 -6.84
N GLU A 26 1.31 -6.64 -5.85
CA GLU A 26 0.71 -7.75 -5.08
C GLU A 26 -0.58 -7.33 -4.37
N MET A 27 -0.71 -6.06 -4.00
CA MET A 27 -1.90 -5.51 -3.38
C MET A 27 -2.99 -5.12 -4.38
N ALA A 28 -2.66 -4.95 -5.66
CA ALA A 28 -3.62 -4.54 -6.68
C ALA A 28 -4.74 -5.58 -6.88
N ASP A 29 -5.97 -5.09 -6.89
CA ASP A 29 -7.14 -5.83 -7.33
C ASP A 29 -7.36 -5.63 -8.85
N ALA A 30 -6.89 -4.50 -9.40
CA ALA A 30 -6.67 -4.32 -10.83
C ALA A 30 -5.58 -3.27 -11.12
N ILE A 31 -5.08 -3.29 -12.34
CA ILE A 31 -4.17 -2.28 -12.89
C ILE A 31 -4.86 -1.63 -14.09
N ALA A 32 -4.92 -0.30 -14.13
CA ALA A 32 -5.36 0.43 -15.32
C ALA A 32 -4.17 1.18 -15.93
N ILE A 33 -3.87 0.85 -17.18
CA ILE A 33 -2.80 1.51 -17.95
C ILE A 33 -3.43 2.69 -18.67
N ASN A 34 -3.17 3.87 -18.14
CA ASN A 34 -3.69 5.13 -18.60
C ASN A 34 -2.84 5.72 -19.74
N LYS A 35 -3.38 6.71 -20.46
CA LYS A 35 -2.82 7.29 -21.68
C LYS A 35 -2.66 6.23 -22.80
N ALA A 36 -3.58 5.28 -22.86
CA ALA A 36 -3.67 4.33 -23.95
C ALA A 36 -4.38 4.95 -25.16
N ASP A 37 -3.83 6.03 -25.72
CA ASP A 37 -4.39 6.77 -26.84
C ASP A 37 -3.29 7.20 -27.84
N GLY A 38 -3.68 7.47 -29.09
CA GLY A 38 -2.77 7.94 -30.14
C GLY A 38 -1.49 7.09 -30.24
N ASN A 39 -0.33 7.75 -30.08
CA ASN A 39 0.98 7.13 -30.25
C ASN A 39 1.38 6.19 -29.09
N THR A 40 0.73 6.28 -27.93
CA THR A 40 1.06 5.47 -26.74
C THR A 40 0.20 4.22 -26.61
N LEU A 41 -0.80 4.03 -27.49
CA LEU A 41 -1.71 2.88 -27.46
C LEU A 41 -0.98 1.54 -27.60
N GLU A 42 -0.03 1.42 -28.53
CA GLU A 42 0.71 0.16 -28.75
C GLU A 42 1.62 -0.19 -27.56
N ALA A 43 2.32 0.81 -27.00
CA ALA A 43 3.09 0.62 -25.77
C ALA A 43 2.18 0.17 -24.61
N ALA A 44 1.00 0.77 -24.48
CA ALA A 44 0.04 0.40 -23.43
C ALA A 44 -0.48 -1.03 -23.57
N LYS A 45 -0.71 -1.51 -24.82
CA LYS A 45 -1.08 -2.91 -25.07
C LYS A 45 0.02 -3.87 -24.65
N LEU A 46 1.29 -3.57 -24.94
CA LEU A 46 2.43 -4.39 -24.53
C LEU A 46 2.53 -4.45 -23.00
N ALA A 47 2.49 -3.30 -22.35
CA ALA A 47 2.46 -3.18 -20.89
C ALA A 47 1.32 -4.01 -20.27
N LYS A 48 0.12 -3.98 -20.87
CA LYS A 48 -1.03 -4.78 -20.40
C LYS A 48 -0.73 -6.28 -20.44
N VAL A 49 -0.05 -6.76 -21.46
CA VAL A 49 0.33 -8.19 -21.58
C VAL A 49 1.34 -8.54 -20.49
N GLU A 50 2.35 -7.70 -20.28
CA GLU A 50 3.38 -7.92 -19.26
C GLU A 50 2.81 -7.95 -17.84
N PHE A 51 1.99 -6.95 -17.49
CA PHE A 51 1.33 -6.92 -16.18
C PHE A 51 0.34 -8.07 -15.99
N ASN A 52 -0.38 -8.50 -17.02
CA ASN A 52 -1.22 -9.69 -16.92
C ASN A 52 -0.37 -10.92 -16.59
N ARG A 53 0.74 -11.14 -17.32
CA ARG A 53 1.65 -12.27 -17.03
C ARG A 53 2.16 -12.22 -15.60
N ALA A 54 2.62 -11.05 -15.15
CA ALA A 54 3.11 -10.88 -13.78
C ALA A 54 2.03 -11.18 -12.73
N LEU A 55 0.79 -10.69 -12.94
CA LEU A 55 -0.31 -10.92 -12.00
C LEU A 55 -0.70 -12.39 -11.88
N HIS A 56 -0.56 -13.18 -12.96
CA HIS A 56 -0.82 -14.63 -12.95
C HIS A 56 0.25 -15.43 -12.18
N LEU A 57 1.42 -14.86 -11.90
CA LEU A 57 2.46 -15.52 -11.10
C LEU A 57 2.18 -15.43 -9.59
N TYR A 58 1.26 -14.56 -9.17
CA TYR A 58 0.91 -14.43 -7.75
C TYR A 58 -0.16 -15.45 -7.33
N PRO A 59 -0.15 -15.86 -6.05
CA PRO A 59 -1.18 -16.75 -5.53
C PRO A 59 -2.57 -16.14 -5.68
N GLN A 60 -3.56 -17.01 -5.88
CA GLN A 60 -4.96 -16.60 -5.97
C GLN A 60 -5.36 -15.80 -4.73
N LYS A 61 -6.08 -14.69 -4.94
CA LYS A 61 -6.58 -13.86 -3.84
C LYS A 61 -7.58 -14.65 -3.02
N THR A 62 -7.58 -14.43 -1.71
CA THR A 62 -8.55 -15.02 -0.77
C THR A 62 -10.00 -14.61 -1.03
N SER A 63 -10.23 -13.55 -1.80
CA SER A 63 -11.56 -13.17 -2.29
C SER A 63 -12.08 -14.09 -3.41
N GLY A 64 -11.22 -14.91 -4.01
CA GLY A 64 -11.50 -15.62 -5.25
C GLY A 64 -11.38 -14.75 -6.51
N TRP A 65 -11.08 -13.44 -6.37
CA TRP A 65 -10.90 -12.54 -7.49
C TRP A 65 -9.56 -12.76 -8.20
N THR A 66 -9.59 -12.79 -9.53
CA THR A 66 -8.39 -12.75 -10.37
C THR A 66 -8.10 -11.31 -10.75
N PRO A 67 -6.97 -10.73 -10.34
CA PRO A 67 -6.61 -9.37 -10.72
C PRO A 67 -6.59 -9.16 -12.23
N LYS A 68 -7.16 -8.04 -12.68
CA LYS A 68 -7.28 -7.71 -14.12
C LYS A 68 -6.40 -6.52 -14.49
N VAL A 69 -5.97 -6.47 -15.75
CA VAL A 69 -5.29 -5.31 -16.32
C VAL A 69 -6.13 -4.72 -17.45
N THR A 70 -6.46 -3.43 -17.37
CA THR A 70 -7.25 -2.70 -18.35
C THR A 70 -6.45 -1.57 -18.99
N LEU A 71 -6.93 -1.08 -20.13
CA LEU A 71 -6.41 0.11 -20.78
C LEU A 71 -7.43 1.23 -20.61
N CYS A 72 -6.97 2.46 -20.45
CA CYS A 72 -7.84 3.63 -20.47
C CYS A 72 -7.11 4.86 -21.03
N SER A 73 -7.90 5.83 -21.45
CA SER A 73 -7.45 7.21 -21.60
C SER A 73 -8.38 8.10 -20.79
N ALA A 74 -7.88 8.58 -19.65
CA ALA A 74 -8.60 9.57 -18.85
C ALA A 74 -8.83 10.88 -19.62
N LEU A 75 -7.92 11.25 -20.54
CA LEU A 75 -8.02 12.47 -21.34
C LEU A 75 -9.14 12.36 -22.39
N LYS A 76 -9.31 11.18 -22.98
CA LYS A 76 -10.35 10.91 -24.00
C LYS A 76 -11.63 10.33 -23.41
N ASN A 77 -11.65 10.07 -22.10
CA ASN A 77 -12.74 9.39 -21.39
C ASN A 77 -13.04 7.98 -21.95
N GLU A 78 -12.00 7.24 -22.32
CA GLU A 78 -12.08 5.89 -22.88
C GLU A 78 -11.64 4.85 -21.83
N GLY A 79 -12.32 3.70 -21.74
CA GLY A 79 -11.99 2.63 -20.80
C GLY A 79 -12.47 2.87 -19.35
N ILE A 80 -13.07 4.04 -19.06
CA ILE A 80 -13.48 4.43 -17.71
C ILE A 80 -14.73 3.67 -17.24
N ILE A 81 -15.69 3.47 -18.14
CA ILE A 81 -16.93 2.72 -17.86
C ILE A 81 -16.59 1.26 -17.58
N GLU A 82 -15.73 0.67 -18.42
CA GLU A 82 -15.27 -0.71 -18.31
C GLU A 82 -14.49 -0.96 -17.01
N ILE A 83 -13.70 0.02 -16.56
CA ILE A 83 -13.05 -0.03 -15.24
C ILE A 83 -14.10 -0.04 -14.12
N TRP A 84 -15.14 0.79 -14.23
CA TRP A 84 -16.20 0.84 -13.22
C TRP A 84 -17.02 -0.45 -13.18
N GLU A 85 -17.35 -1.03 -14.34
CA GLU A 85 -18.01 -2.32 -14.46
C GLU A 85 -17.18 -3.43 -13.81
N MET A 86 -15.88 -3.48 -14.10
CA MET A 86 -14.95 -4.42 -13.46
C MET A 86 -14.92 -4.27 -11.93
N ILE A 87 -14.88 -3.04 -11.41
CA ILE A 87 -14.93 -2.80 -9.96
C ILE A 87 -16.27 -3.29 -9.40
N SER A 88 -17.37 -3.05 -10.10
CA SER A 88 -18.70 -3.50 -9.70
C SER A 88 -18.82 -5.03 -9.67
N GLU A 89 -18.23 -5.72 -10.64
CA GLU A 89 -18.10 -7.19 -10.65
C GLU A 89 -17.34 -7.69 -9.42
N TYR A 90 -16.20 -7.07 -9.09
CA TYR A 90 -15.44 -7.42 -7.89
C TYR A 90 -16.30 -7.29 -6.64
N ILE A 91 -17.00 -6.15 -6.49
CA ILE A 91 -17.82 -5.90 -5.30
C ILE A 91 -18.93 -6.94 -5.19
N LYS A 92 -19.58 -7.29 -6.31
CA LYS A 92 -20.62 -8.33 -6.35
C LYS A 92 -20.06 -9.69 -5.94
N LEU A 93 -18.91 -10.09 -6.48
CA LEU A 93 -18.24 -11.34 -6.16
C LEU A 93 -17.83 -11.38 -4.68
N ALA A 94 -17.19 -10.32 -4.19
CA ALA A 94 -16.72 -10.25 -2.82
C ALA A 94 -17.87 -10.29 -1.80
N LYS A 95 -18.98 -9.59 -2.08
CA LYS A 95 -20.20 -9.60 -1.26
C LYS A 95 -21.00 -10.90 -1.36
N GLY A 96 -20.85 -11.65 -2.45
CA GLY A 96 -21.42 -13.00 -2.58
C GLY A 96 -20.83 -14.01 -1.58
N THR A 97 -19.79 -13.62 -0.85
CA THR A 97 -19.13 -14.42 0.17
C THR A 97 -18.98 -13.64 1.48
N SER A 98 -18.63 -14.31 2.58
CA SER A 98 -18.30 -13.64 3.85
C SER A 98 -16.99 -12.83 3.82
N TYR A 99 -16.25 -12.84 2.70
CA TYR A 99 -14.94 -12.20 2.58
C TYR A 99 -15.03 -10.68 2.79
N PHE A 100 -16.03 -10.03 2.19
CA PHE A 100 -16.14 -8.57 2.16
C PHE A 100 -16.20 -7.96 3.56
N ASP A 101 -17.14 -8.44 4.38
CA ASP A 101 -17.32 -7.95 5.75
C ASP A 101 -16.15 -8.33 6.65
N LYS A 102 -15.63 -9.56 6.52
CA LYS A 102 -14.43 -10.00 7.26
C LYS A 102 -13.22 -9.11 6.97
N ARG A 103 -13.01 -8.71 5.71
CA ARG A 103 -11.92 -7.81 5.31
C ARG A 103 -12.09 -6.44 5.98
N ARG A 104 -13.28 -5.86 5.95
CA ARG A 104 -13.58 -4.56 6.59
C ARG A 104 -13.41 -4.61 8.10
N HIS A 105 -13.90 -5.66 8.77
CA HIS A 105 -13.70 -5.85 10.20
C HIS A 105 -12.21 -5.93 10.56
N LYS A 106 -11.43 -6.74 9.83
CA LYS A 106 -9.98 -6.81 10.02
C LYS A 106 -9.29 -5.46 9.83
N GLN A 107 -9.69 -4.70 8.80
CA GLN A 107 -9.17 -3.35 8.58
C GLN A 107 -9.52 -2.42 9.75
N ASN A 108 -10.76 -2.43 10.24
CA ASN A 108 -11.18 -1.61 11.37
C ASN A 108 -10.41 -1.93 12.64
N THR A 109 -10.27 -3.22 12.99
CA THR A 109 -9.47 -3.67 14.14
C THR A 109 -8.02 -3.23 14.00
N TYR A 110 -7.43 -3.41 12.82
CA TYR A 110 -6.07 -2.95 12.54
C TYR A 110 -5.92 -1.43 12.76
N TRP A 111 -6.86 -0.63 12.24
CA TRP A 111 -6.80 0.82 12.38
C TRP A 111 -7.01 1.30 13.79
N LEU A 112 -7.82 0.61 14.60
CA LEU A 112 -7.94 0.89 16.02
C LEU A 112 -6.58 0.75 16.72
N HIS A 113 -5.93 -0.41 16.59
CA HIS A 113 -4.61 -0.64 17.17
C HIS A 113 -3.57 0.35 16.63
N LYS A 114 -3.55 0.58 15.32
CA LYS A 114 -2.60 1.50 14.71
C LYS A 114 -2.79 2.94 15.19
N THR A 115 -4.03 3.36 15.42
CA THR A 115 -4.34 4.69 15.96
C THR A 115 -3.83 4.83 17.39
N ILE A 116 -4.07 3.83 18.23
CA ILE A 116 -3.55 3.80 19.61
C ILE A 116 -2.02 3.85 19.60
N GLU A 117 -1.36 2.98 18.85
CA GLU A 117 0.10 2.96 18.72
C GLU A 117 0.66 4.30 18.23
N ASN A 118 0.08 4.87 17.18
CA ASN A 118 0.54 6.14 16.62
C ASN A 118 0.36 7.27 17.62
N ARG A 119 -0.74 7.27 18.39
CA ARG A 119 -0.99 8.28 19.40
C ARG A 119 -0.01 8.15 20.56
N LEU A 120 0.17 6.94 21.11
CA LEU A 120 1.16 6.66 22.15
C LEU A 120 2.57 7.06 21.70
N LYS A 121 2.95 6.70 20.46
CA LYS A 121 4.23 7.09 19.86
C LYS A 121 4.37 8.61 19.76
N SER A 122 3.35 9.28 19.22
CA SER A 122 3.36 10.74 19.06
C SER A 122 3.46 11.44 20.40
N ASP A 123 2.65 11.05 21.37
CA ASP A 123 2.63 11.63 22.72
C ASP A 123 3.96 11.39 23.44
N PHE A 124 4.55 10.19 23.29
CA PHE A 124 5.88 9.88 23.84
C PHE A 124 6.98 10.76 23.25
N PHE A 125 7.13 10.78 21.92
CA PHE A 125 8.19 11.54 21.26
C PHE A 125 7.98 13.05 21.31
N ASN A 126 6.79 13.55 21.65
CA ASN A 126 6.53 14.97 21.79
C ASN A 126 6.90 15.56 23.16
N GLN A 127 7.14 14.72 24.18
CA GLN A 127 7.53 15.20 25.51
C GLN A 127 8.91 15.86 25.49
N PRO A 128 9.07 17.06 26.09
CA PRO A 128 10.36 17.76 26.13
C PRO A 128 11.51 16.91 26.70
N LYS A 129 11.27 16.18 27.81
CA LYS A 129 12.25 15.28 28.43
C LYS A 129 12.72 14.16 27.49
N VAL A 130 11.80 13.57 26.73
CA VAL A 130 12.10 12.50 25.76
C VAL A 130 12.88 13.05 24.57
N LYS A 131 12.51 14.24 24.07
CA LYS A 131 13.24 14.90 22.96
C LYS A 131 14.70 15.16 23.32
N VAL A 132 14.96 15.72 24.50
CA VAL A 132 16.32 16.01 24.99
C VAL A 132 17.10 14.70 25.14
N ALA A 133 16.54 13.74 25.87
CA ALA A 133 17.19 12.45 26.10
C ALA A 133 17.48 11.67 24.81
N LEU A 134 16.57 11.73 23.82
CA LEU A 134 16.78 11.09 22.52
C LEU A 134 17.99 11.67 21.79
N GLN A 135 18.14 13.00 21.78
CA GLN A 135 19.29 13.66 21.15
C GLN A 135 20.60 13.30 21.85
N GLU A 136 20.60 13.21 23.18
CA GLU A 136 21.76 12.79 23.95
C GLU A 136 22.14 11.33 23.68
N GLN A 137 21.16 10.41 23.72
CA GLN A 137 21.45 8.99 23.49
C GLN A 137 21.89 8.70 22.06
N LEU A 138 21.39 9.44 21.05
CA LEU A 138 21.87 9.30 19.67
C LEU A 138 23.37 9.60 19.57
N LYS A 139 23.85 10.68 20.22
CA LYS A 139 25.30 10.99 20.27
C LYS A 139 26.11 9.90 20.97
N ARG A 140 25.58 9.34 22.07
CA ARG A 140 26.23 8.24 22.79
C ARG A 140 26.32 6.97 21.95
N ILE A 141 25.31 6.68 21.12
CA ILE A 141 25.34 5.56 20.17
C ILE A 141 26.41 5.80 19.10
N GLU A 142 26.45 7.00 18.52
CA GLU A 142 27.46 7.39 17.51
C GLU A 142 28.88 7.29 18.05
N ASN A 143 29.08 7.62 19.33
CA ASN A 143 30.36 7.51 20.03
C ASN A 143 30.67 6.09 20.56
N ASN A 144 29.80 5.10 20.35
CA ASN A 144 29.90 3.74 20.90
C ASN A 144 29.92 3.67 22.45
N GLU A 145 29.34 4.65 23.13
CA GLU A 145 29.25 4.73 24.60
C GLU A 145 28.03 3.99 25.18
N THR A 146 27.07 3.61 24.32
CA THR A 146 25.88 2.83 24.68
C THR A 146 25.38 2.02 23.48
N THR A 147 24.50 1.06 23.73
CA THR A 147 23.84 0.29 22.67
C THR A 147 22.45 0.86 22.37
N PRO A 148 21.89 0.64 21.16
CA PRO A 148 20.52 1.05 20.83
C PRO A 148 19.48 0.53 21.82
N PHE A 149 19.65 -0.70 22.34
CA PHE A 149 18.73 -1.30 23.30
C PHE A 149 18.80 -0.64 24.67
N ALA A 150 20.01 -0.40 25.20
CA ALA A 150 20.18 0.28 26.49
C ALA A 150 19.69 1.74 26.44
N ALA A 151 19.96 2.44 25.34
CA ALA A 151 19.43 3.77 25.08
C ALA A 151 17.88 3.79 25.03
N ALA A 152 17.27 2.82 24.34
CA ALA A 152 15.81 2.70 24.26
C ALA A 152 15.19 2.48 25.65
N GLU A 153 15.71 1.53 26.45
CA GLU A 153 15.25 1.28 27.82
C GLU A 153 15.36 2.53 28.71
N TYR A 154 16.47 3.27 28.61
CA TYR A 154 16.64 4.53 29.31
C TYR A 154 15.55 5.54 28.92
N ILE A 155 15.35 5.81 27.63
CA ILE A 155 14.37 6.80 27.17
C ILE A 155 12.94 6.37 27.55
N LEU A 156 12.61 5.08 27.44
CA LEU A 156 11.32 4.52 27.87
C LEU A 156 11.09 4.71 29.38
N SER A 157 12.13 4.55 30.20
CA SER A 157 12.04 4.71 31.65
C SER A 157 11.68 6.14 32.08
N LEU A 158 12.00 7.15 31.28
CA LEU A 158 11.69 8.56 31.57
C LEU A 158 10.19 8.85 31.62
N ASN A 159 9.36 7.97 31.06
CA ASN A 159 7.91 8.12 31.00
C ASN A 159 7.13 7.05 31.79
N LYS A 160 7.75 6.43 32.81
CA LYS A 160 7.02 5.60 33.77
C LYS A 160 6.09 6.49 34.61
N THR A 161 4.88 6.65 34.13
CA THR A 161 3.73 7.12 34.91
C THR A 161 2.62 6.08 34.77
N LEU A 162 2.93 4.85 35.20
CA LEU A 162 2.01 3.78 35.57
C LEU A 162 2.71 2.94 36.63
#